data_AF-A0A094G031-F1
#
_entry.id   AF-A0A094G031-F1
#
_cell.length_a   1.000
_cell.length_b   1.000
_cell.length_c   1.000
_cell.angle_alpha   90.00
_cell.angle_beta   90.00
_cell.angle_gamma   90.00
#
_symmetry.space_group_name_H-M   'P 1'
#
loop_
_entity.id
_entity.type
_entity.pdbx_description
1 polymer ?
#
loop_
_entity_poly.entity_id
_entity_poly.type
_entity_poly.pdbx_seq_one_letter_code
_entity_poly.pdbx_strand_id
1 'polypeptide(L)'
;MAELSRPPNQKEIDAGHYFNASCHGTNGTVHVGPRDTGKPYSPIMKALMGTVSQLGVPIQHDLNCGDPHGVSMFPNDVNTDQIRSDAAREWLLPNYKRPNLKVLVGQRVGKVLLDNTGTTPIAMGVQFGTNRAVNFEVYAKQEVLIA
;
A
#
# COMPACT_ATOMS: atom_id res chain seq x y z
N MET A 1 -2.90 -7.11 10.40
CA MET A 1 -2.37 -6.55 9.13
C MET A 1 -3.46 -5.74 8.46
N ALA A 2 -3.10 -4.69 7.71
CA ALA A 2 -4.06 -3.79 7.06
C ALA A 2 -4.67 -4.36 5.76
N GLU A 3 -4.23 -5.53 5.33
CA GLU A 3 -4.63 -6.19 4.10
C GLU A 3 -5.91 -7.03 4.25
N LEU A 4 -6.62 -7.16 3.14
CA LEU A 4 -7.73 -8.05 2.86
C LEU A 4 -7.28 -9.00 1.75
N SER A 5 -6.47 -9.99 2.12
CA SER A 5 -5.80 -10.86 1.16
C SER A 5 -6.66 -12.03 0.70
N ARG A 6 -6.65 -12.29 -0.61
CA ARG A 6 -7.24 -13.50 -1.21
C ARG A 6 -6.15 -14.54 -1.48
N PRO A 7 -6.31 -15.81 -1.04
CA PRO A 7 -5.38 -16.88 -1.41
C PRO A 7 -5.45 -17.18 -2.93
N PRO A 8 -4.36 -17.67 -3.54
CA PRO A 8 -4.34 -18.03 -4.95
C PRO A 8 -5.33 -19.16 -5.27
N ASN A 9 -5.92 -19.12 -6.45
CA ASN A 9 -6.72 -20.21 -7.03
C ASN A 9 -5.80 -21.27 -7.68
N GLN A 10 -6.39 -22.36 -8.20
CA GLN A 10 -5.60 -23.45 -8.77
C GLN A 10 -4.71 -23.01 -9.95
N LYS A 11 -5.21 -22.16 -10.86
CA LYS A 11 -4.44 -21.64 -11.99
C LYS A 11 -3.20 -20.85 -11.53
N GLU A 12 -3.36 -20.06 -10.46
CA GLU A 12 -2.29 -19.26 -9.86
C GLU A 12 -1.28 -20.14 -9.12
N ILE A 13 -1.74 -21.17 -8.40
CA ILE A 13 -0.88 -22.18 -7.75
C ILE A 13 -0.07 -22.93 -8.81
N ASP A 14 -0.71 -23.39 -9.89
CA ASP A 14 -0.06 -24.09 -11.01
C ASP A 14 0.98 -23.22 -11.72
N ALA A 15 0.84 -21.89 -11.65
CA ALA A 15 1.80 -20.92 -12.19
C ALA A 15 3.04 -20.71 -11.29
N GLY A 16 2.98 -21.12 -10.02
CA GLY A 16 4.08 -21.02 -9.06
C GLY A 16 3.76 -20.21 -7.80
N HIS A 17 2.53 -19.71 -7.61
CA HIS A 17 2.15 -19.06 -6.36
C HIS A 17 2.16 -20.03 -5.19
N TYR A 18 2.68 -19.55 -4.06
CA TYR A 18 2.53 -20.15 -2.74
C TYR A 18 2.06 -19.07 -1.78
N PHE A 19 1.20 -19.43 -0.83
CA PHE A 19 0.56 -18.50 0.09
C PHE A 19 0.42 -19.16 1.46
N ASN A 20 1.10 -18.60 2.45
CA ASN A 20 0.99 -19.04 3.83
C ASN A 20 0.00 -18.14 4.58
N ALA A 21 -1.22 -18.62 4.81
CA ALA A 21 -2.29 -17.82 5.43
C ALA A 21 -1.94 -17.21 6.80
N SER A 22 -0.99 -17.79 7.55
CA SER A 22 -0.53 -17.22 8.83
C SER A 22 0.22 -15.89 8.68
N CYS A 23 0.73 -15.60 7.47
CA CYS A 23 1.49 -14.40 7.15
C CYS A 23 0.64 -13.31 6.49
N HIS A 24 -0.68 -13.50 6.36
CA HIS A 24 -1.57 -12.53 5.71
C HIS A 24 -2.83 -12.24 6.53
N GLY A 25 -3.23 -10.98 6.54
CA GLY A 25 -4.54 -10.52 7.02
C GLY A 25 -5.65 -10.84 6.01
N THR A 26 -6.83 -11.19 6.52
CA THR A 26 -8.01 -11.53 5.69
C THR A 26 -9.22 -10.68 6.06
N ASN A 27 -9.03 -9.65 6.87
CA ASN A 27 -10.10 -8.78 7.37
C ASN A 27 -9.65 -7.31 7.51
N GLY A 28 -8.64 -6.91 6.75
CA GLY A 28 -8.17 -5.53 6.66
C GLY A 28 -8.94 -4.72 5.61
N THR A 29 -8.31 -3.64 5.13
CA THR A 29 -8.92 -2.67 4.22
C THR A 29 -8.35 -2.75 2.81
N VAL A 30 -7.04 -2.96 2.66
CA VAL A 30 -6.37 -2.96 1.35
C VAL A 30 -6.58 -4.31 0.68
N HIS A 31 -7.26 -4.36 -0.46
CA HIS A 31 -7.42 -5.60 -1.21
C HIS A 31 -6.09 -6.04 -1.82
N VAL A 32 -5.68 -7.28 -1.54
CA VAL A 32 -4.43 -7.85 -2.02
C VAL A 32 -4.70 -9.25 -2.61
N GLY A 33 -4.09 -9.57 -3.75
CA GLY A 33 -4.19 -10.90 -4.34
C GLY A 33 -3.31 -11.10 -5.57
N PRO A 34 -3.27 -12.31 -6.14
CA PRO A 34 -2.51 -12.55 -7.35
C PRO A 34 -2.99 -11.68 -8.51
N ARG A 35 -2.04 -11.16 -9.29
CA ARG A 35 -2.35 -10.51 -10.56
C ARG A 35 -2.67 -11.58 -11.61
N ASP A 36 -3.83 -11.48 -12.23
CA ASP A 36 -4.26 -12.32 -13.36
C ASP A 36 -4.82 -11.43 -14.48
N THR A 37 -4.15 -11.42 -15.63
CA THR A 37 -4.61 -10.64 -16.80
C THR A 37 -5.66 -11.37 -17.65
N GLY A 38 -6.11 -12.55 -17.21
CA GLY A 38 -6.92 -13.48 -17.98
C GLY A 38 -6.11 -14.33 -18.98
N LYS A 39 -4.85 -13.97 -19.25
CA LYS A 39 -3.96 -14.72 -20.14
C LYS A 39 -3.37 -15.96 -19.45
N PRO A 40 -2.90 -16.95 -20.20
CA PRO A 40 -2.08 -18.03 -19.64
C PRO A 40 -0.83 -17.49 -18.97
N TYR A 41 -0.47 -18.03 -17.80
CA TYR A 41 0.79 -17.70 -17.14
C TYR A 41 1.97 -18.24 -17.97
N SER A 42 3.04 -17.44 -18.03
CA SER A 42 4.27 -17.86 -18.70
C SER A 42 4.94 -19.00 -17.94
N PRO A 43 5.42 -20.06 -18.61
CA PRO A 43 6.17 -21.13 -17.97
C PRO A 43 7.54 -20.67 -17.43
N ILE A 44 8.00 -19.46 -17.82
CA ILE A 44 9.31 -18.91 -17.44
C ILE A 44 9.46 -18.77 -15.93
N MET A 45 8.39 -18.49 -15.19
CA MET A 45 8.50 -18.33 -13.74
C MET A 45 8.90 -19.64 -13.05
N LYS A 46 8.26 -20.75 -13.44
CA LYS A 46 8.65 -22.09 -12.97
C LYS A 46 10.01 -22.53 -13.48
N ALA A 47 10.39 -22.14 -14.71
CA ALA A 47 11.72 -22.41 -15.23
C ALA A 47 12.79 -21.71 -14.37
N LEU A 48 12.59 -20.43 -14.02
CA LEU A 48 13.49 -19.69 -13.14
C LEU A 48 13.59 -20.32 -11.75
N MET A 49 12.44 -20.70 -11.16
CA MET A 49 12.42 -21.44 -9.90
C MET A 49 13.26 -22.72 -9.99
N GLY A 50 13.05 -23.53 -11.04
CA GLY A 50 13.82 -24.75 -11.26
C GLY A 50 15.32 -24.51 -11.47
N THR A 51 15.71 -23.41 -12.11
CA THR A 51 17.12 -23.05 -12.30
C THR A 51 17.78 -22.69 -10.97
N VAL A 52 17.17 -21.82 -10.17
CA VAL A 52 17.79 -21.36 -8.91
C VAL A 52 17.74 -22.45 -7.83
N SER A 53 16.74 -23.33 -7.84
CA SER A 53 16.67 -24.46 -6.91
C SER A 53 17.81 -25.45 -7.13
N GLN A 54 18.29 -25.63 -8.37
CA GLN A 54 19.48 -26.44 -8.66
C GLN A 54 20.77 -25.85 -8.07
N LEU A 55 20.77 -24.54 -7.77
CA LEU A 55 21.87 -23.84 -7.12
C LEU A 55 21.70 -23.75 -5.59
N GLY A 56 20.68 -24.41 -5.03
CA GLY A 56 20.39 -24.38 -3.59
C GLY A 56 19.68 -23.11 -3.11
N VAL A 57 19.18 -22.26 -4.01
CA VAL A 57 18.40 -21.08 -3.67
C VAL A 57 16.94 -21.51 -3.39
N PRO A 58 16.31 -21.05 -2.29
CA PRO A 58 14.93 -21.39 -1.99
C PRO A 58 13.96 -20.86 -3.05
N ILE A 59 12.84 -21.57 -3.23
CA ILE A 59 11.76 -21.20 -4.12
C ILE A 59 10.43 -21.28 -3.40
N GLN A 60 9.44 -20.51 -3.86
CA GLN A 60 8.09 -20.53 -3.31
C GLN A 60 8.03 -20.24 -1.80
N HIS A 61 8.97 -19.44 -1.29
CA HIS A 61 8.83 -18.81 0.02
C HIS A 61 7.81 -17.68 -0.07
N ASP A 62 6.83 -17.66 0.83
CA ASP A 62 5.94 -16.51 0.93
C ASP A 62 6.72 -15.33 1.51
N LEU A 63 6.96 -14.33 0.66
CA LEU A 63 7.85 -13.21 0.95
C LEU A 63 7.33 -12.33 2.10
N ASN A 64 6.05 -12.46 2.48
CA ASN A 64 5.45 -11.71 3.58
C ASN A 64 5.65 -12.38 4.95
N CYS A 65 6.27 -13.55 5.02
CA CYS A 65 6.49 -14.30 6.27
C CYS A 65 7.73 -13.87 7.08
N GLY A 66 8.41 -12.80 6.70
CA GLY A 66 9.58 -12.26 7.41
C GLY A 66 10.94 -12.78 6.95
N ASP A 67 10.99 -13.69 5.96
CA ASP A 67 12.22 -14.13 5.28
C ASP A 67 12.07 -14.05 3.75
N PRO A 68 12.17 -12.84 3.16
CA PRO A 68 11.98 -12.62 1.73
C PRO A 68 13.24 -13.01 0.93
N HIS A 69 13.53 -14.30 0.83
CA HIS A 69 14.69 -14.84 0.14
C HIS A 69 14.30 -15.84 -0.95
N GLY A 70 15.00 -15.79 -2.09
CA GLY A 70 14.82 -16.72 -3.21
C GLY A 70 13.90 -16.21 -4.31
N VAL A 71 13.28 -17.14 -5.05
CA VAL A 71 12.36 -16.82 -6.17
C VAL A 71 10.94 -17.29 -5.86
N SER A 72 10.01 -16.34 -5.84
CA SER A 72 8.60 -16.58 -5.56
C SER A 72 7.70 -15.70 -6.41
N MET A 73 6.52 -16.21 -6.74
CA MET A 73 5.41 -15.33 -7.11
C MET A 73 4.83 -14.70 -5.85
N PHE A 74 4.26 -13.51 -5.97
CA PHE A 74 3.80 -12.71 -4.83
C PHE A 74 2.47 -12.02 -5.18
N PRO A 75 1.66 -11.65 -4.17
CA PRO A 75 0.41 -10.95 -4.42
C PRO A 75 0.67 -9.47 -4.75
N ASN A 76 -0.33 -8.78 -5.28
CA ASN A 76 -0.30 -7.36 -5.60
C ASN A 76 -1.47 -6.66 -4.91
N ASP A 77 -1.35 -5.35 -4.71
CA ASP A 77 -2.44 -4.46 -4.29
C ASP A 77 -3.43 -4.26 -5.44
N VAL A 78 -4.25 -5.29 -5.67
CA VAL A 78 -5.30 -5.34 -6.68
C VAL A 78 -6.54 -5.99 -6.09
N ASN A 79 -7.71 -5.49 -6.49
CA ASN A 79 -8.98 -6.12 -6.15
C ASN A 79 -9.24 -7.36 -7.01
N THR A 80 -10.32 -8.08 -6.71
CA THR A 80 -10.72 -9.29 -7.46
C THR A 80 -10.95 -9.02 -8.96
N ASP A 81 -11.36 -7.81 -9.31
CA ASP A 81 -11.58 -7.36 -10.70
C ASP A 81 -10.29 -6.81 -11.36
N GLN A 82 -9.13 -7.00 -10.73
CA GLN A 82 -7.80 -6.61 -11.21
C GLN A 82 -7.58 -5.10 -11.36
N ILE A 83 -8.43 -4.30 -10.72
CA ILE A 83 -8.23 -2.86 -10.55
C ILE A 83 -7.25 -2.65 -9.40
N ARG A 84 -6.33 -1.70 -9.58
CA ARG A 84 -5.38 -1.29 -8.53
C ARG A 84 -6.11 -0.88 -7.24
N SER A 85 -5.67 -1.44 -6.12
CA SER A 85 -6.08 -1.08 -4.76
C SER A 85 -5.27 0.12 -4.25
N ASP A 86 -5.42 1.28 -4.89
CA ASP A 86 -4.70 2.50 -4.48
C ASP A 86 -5.22 3.06 -3.15
N ALA A 87 -4.37 3.72 -2.36
CA ALA A 87 -4.75 4.17 -1.01
C ALA A 87 -5.99 5.10 -0.98
N ALA A 88 -6.23 5.89 -2.04
CA ALA A 88 -7.44 6.70 -2.11
C ALA A 88 -8.68 5.81 -2.32
N ARG A 89 -8.61 4.80 -3.19
CA ARG A 89 -9.67 3.79 -3.33
C ARG A 89 -9.93 3.03 -2.04
N GLU A 90 -8.89 2.58 -1.34
CA GLU A 90 -9.06 1.71 -0.17
C GLU A 90 -9.50 2.49 1.08
N TRP A 91 -8.94 3.70 1.29
CA TRP A 91 -9.14 4.45 2.54
C TRP A 91 -10.02 5.68 2.40
N LEU A 92 -9.99 6.38 1.26
CA LEU A 92 -10.75 7.63 1.09
C LEU A 92 -12.13 7.38 0.45
N LEU A 93 -12.21 6.64 -0.65
CA LEU A 93 -13.43 6.41 -1.42
C LEU A 93 -14.57 5.78 -0.58
N PRO A 94 -14.34 4.88 0.39
CA PRO A 94 -15.40 4.38 1.25
C PRO A 94 -15.84 5.40 2.32
N ASN A 95 -15.02 6.42 2.58
CA ASN A 95 -15.11 7.26 3.77
C ASN A 95 -15.30 8.76 3.49
N TYR A 96 -15.21 9.20 2.23
CA TYR A 96 -15.19 10.63 1.85
C TYR A 96 -16.45 11.42 2.24
N LYS A 97 -17.59 10.74 2.48
CA LYS A 97 -18.84 11.37 2.89
C LYS A 97 -18.88 11.74 4.37
N ARG A 98 -17.90 11.33 5.17
CA ARG A 98 -17.85 11.63 6.61
C ARG A 98 -17.74 13.16 6.80
N PRO A 99 -18.63 13.81 7.56
CA PRO A 99 -18.67 15.28 7.65
C PRO A 99 -17.42 15.86 8.33
N ASN A 100 -16.73 15.07 9.15
CA ASN A 100 -15.49 15.42 9.83
C ASN A 100 -14.21 15.10 9.03
N LEU A 101 -14.32 14.52 7.83
CA LEU A 101 -13.19 14.28 6.93
C LEU A 101 -13.22 15.31 5.79
N LYS A 102 -12.17 16.11 5.66
CA LYS A 102 -12.02 17.12 4.60
C LYS A 102 -10.75 16.82 3.81
N VAL A 103 -10.85 16.88 2.49
CA VAL A 103 -9.71 16.71 1.58
C VAL A 103 -9.64 17.93 0.67
N LEU A 104 -8.53 18.64 0.73
CA LEU A 104 -8.23 19.76 -0.16
C LEU A 104 -7.24 19.28 -1.23
N VAL A 105 -7.65 19.33 -2.49
CA VAL A 105 -6.84 18.90 -3.63
C VAL A 105 -6.26 20.10 -4.38
N GLY A 106 -5.20 19.88 -5.16
CA GLY A 106 -4.59 20.91 -6.00
C GLY A 106 -3.77 21.95 -5.23
N GLN A 107 -3.46 21.70 -3.95
CA GLN A 107 -2.66 22.58 -3.10
C GLN A 107 -1.45 21.83 -2.56
N ARG A 108 -0.38 22.55 -2.20
CA ARG A 108 0.81 22.00 -1.55
C ARG A 108 1.01 22.63 -0.18
N VAL A 109 1.27 21.82 0.83
CA VAL A 109 1.77 22.32 2.11
C VAL A 109 3.19 22.83 1.89
N GLY A 110 3.43 24.09 2.27
CA GLY A 110 4.73 24.76 2.11
C GLY A 110 5.56 24.74 3.39
N LYS A 111 4.95 25.04 4.54
CA LYS A 111 5.61 25.02 5.86
C LYS A 111 4.62 24.79 7.00
N VAL A 112 5.14 24.33 8.14
CA VAL A 112 4.43 24.28 9.42
C VAL A 112 4.48 25.67 10.07
N LEU A 113 3.37 26.06 10.71
CA LEU A 113 3.27 27.26 11.54
C LEU A 113 3.60 26.89 12.98
N LEU A 114 4.58 27.57 13.58
CA LEU A 114 5.05 27.27 14.93
C LEU A 114 4.73 28.42 15.89
N ASP A 115 4.18 28.08 17.05
CA ASP A 115 4.19 28.94 18.23
C ASP A 115 5.50 28.75 18.99
N ASN A 116 6.24 29.84 19.22
CA ASN A 116 7.52 29.84 19.93
C ASN A 116 7.44 30.60 21.26
N THR A 117 6.25 30.79 21.82
CA THR A 117 6.06 31.46 23.12
C THR A 117 6.58 30.63 24.30
N GLY A 118 6.61 29.29 24.18
CA GLY A 118 7.19 28.36 25.14
C GLY A 118 8.64 27.96 24.84
N THR A 119 9.23 27.12 25.70
CA THR A 119 10.59 26.57 25.52
C THR A 119 10.69 25.55 24.38
N THR A 120 9.56 25.01 23.94
CA THR A 120 9.48 24.05 22.85
C THR A 120 8.46 24.55 21.83
N PRO A 121 8.83 24.66 20.54
CA PRO A 121 7.90 25.08 19.50
C PRO A 121 6.68 24.17 19.41
N ILE A 122 5.49 24.74 19.28
CA ILE A 122 4.24 24.01 19.10
C ILE A 122 3.74 24.20 17.67
N ALA A 123 3.51 23.11 16.94
CA ALA A 123 2.91 23.16 15.61
C ALA A 123 1.43 23.53 15.69
N MET A 124 1.08 24.73 15.24
CA MET A 124 -0.30 25.25 15.30
C MET A 124 -1.08 25.06 14.00
N GLY A 125 -0.42 24.70 12.90
CA GLY A 125 -1.06 24.65 11.60
C GLY A 125 -0.06 24.56 10.45
N VAL A 126 -0.56 24.79 9.24
CA VAL A 126 0.25 24.80 8.02
C VAL A 126 -0.08 25.99 7.14
N GLN A 127 0.94 26.49 6.46
CA GLN A 127 0.76 27.31 5.26
C GLN A 127 0.71 26.38 4.04
N PHE A 128 -0.28 26.56 3.18
CA PHE A 128 -0.41 25.83 1.92
C PHE A 128 -0.72 26.77 0.77
N GLY A 129 -0.46 26.35 -0.46
CA GLY A 129 -0.74 27.16 -1.64
C GLY A 129 -0.28 26.52 -2.94
N THR A 130 -0.34 27.31 -4.01
CA THR A 130 0.17 26.91 -5.34
C THR A 130 1.47 27.61 -5.70
N ASN A 131 1.76 28.77 -5.09
CA ASN A 131 3.01 29.51 -5.28
C ASN A 131 3.25 30.49 -4.10
N ARG A 132 4.38 31.20 -4.14
CA ARG A 132 4.77 32.14 -3.07
C ARG A 132 3.76 33.26 -2.82
N ALA A 133 3.09 33.77 -3.85
CA ALA A 133 2.13 34.87 -3.73
C ALA A 133 0.70 34.39 -3.42
N VAL A 134 0.38 33.13 -3.72
CA VAL A 134 -0.93 32.53 -3.51
C VAL A 134 -0.79 31.41 -2.49
N ASN A 135 -0.86 31.80 -1.22
CA ASN A 135 -0.82 30.89 -0.08
C ASN A 135 -1.82 31.32 1.01
N PHE A 136 -2.20 30.35 1.84
CA PHE A 136 -3.18 30.47 2.90
C PHE A 136 -2.71 29.69 4.11
N GLU A 137 -3.30 29.97 5.27
CA GLU A 137 -3.02 29.26 6.52
C GLU A 137 -4.26 28.50 6.98
N VAL A 138 -4.03 27.33 7.58
CA VAL A 138 -5.06 26.57 8.31
C VAL A 138 -4.47 26.05 9.61
N TYR A 139 -5.26 26.12 10.69
CA TYR A 139 -4.81 25.78 12.03
C TYR A 139 -5.31 24.40 12.48
N ALA A 140 -4.49 23.72 13.27
CA ALA A 140 -4.79 22.45 13.90
C ALA A 140 -4.90 22.63 15.41
N LYS A 141 -5.98 22.11 16.01
CA LYS A 141 -6.18 22.17 17.46
C LYS A 141 -5.30 21.18 18.23
N GLN A 142 -4.91 20.08 17.59
CA GLN A 142 -4.16 18.99 18.22
C GLN A 142 -2.76 18.89 17.63
N GLU A 143 -2.66 18.37 16.40
CA GLU A 143 -1.37 18.04 15.79
C GLU A 143 -1.36 18.38 14.30
N VAL A 144 -0.17 18.62 13.78
CA VAL A 144 0.10 18.67 12.34
C VAL A 144 0.83 17.38 11.96
N LEU A 145 0.21 16.57 11.10
CA LEU A 145 0.78 15.32 10.61
C LEU A 145 1.33 15.53 9.18
N ILE A 146 2.62 15.27 8.98
CA ILE A 146 3.27 15.32 7.66
C ILE A 146 3.30 13.89 7.09
N ALA A 147 2.68 13.69 5.92
CA ALA A 147 2.51 12.40 5.27
C ALA A 147 2.71 12.49 3.76
#